data_AF-A0A067R7F2-F1
#
_entry.id   AF-A0A067R7F2-F1
#
_cell.length_a   1.000
_cell.length_b   1.000
_cell.length_c   1.000
_cell.angle_alpha   90.00
_cell.angle_beta   90.00
_cell.angle_gamma   90.00
#
_symmetry.space_group_name_H-M   'P 1'
#
loop_
_entity.id
_entity.type
_entity.pdbx_description
1 polymer ?
#
loop_
_entity_poly.entity_id
_entity_poly.type
_entity_poly.pdbx_seq_one_letter_code
_entity_poly.pdbx_strand_id
1 'polypeptide(L)' 'VPWPPRSPDLTPCDFFLWEFVKDSVYVPPLPTSIHELRDRITHALQVITEDMLHRVWDEFDYRVDVCRVTQGADIEGL' A
#
# COMPACT_ATOMS: atom_id res chain seq x y z
N VAL A 1 0.11 6.70 18.19
CA VAL A 1 1.28 7.54 17.80
C VAL A 1 0.75 8.69 16.95
N PRO A 2 1.12 9.96 17.20
CA PRO A 2 0.68 11.07 16.34
C PRO A 2 1.31 10.93 14.95
N TRP A 3 0.47 10.99 13.91
CA TRP A 3 0.92 10.91 12.52
C TRP A 3 1.24 12.30 11.98
N PRO A 4 2.36 12.49 11.28
CA PRO A 4 2.64 13.76 10.62
C PRO A 4 1.61 14.04 9.50
N PRO A 5 1.20 15.30 9.31
CA PRO A 5 0.28 15.67 8.24
C PRO A 5 0.95 15.50 6.87
N ARG A 6 0.21 14.93 5.90
CA ARG A 6 0.65 14.67 4.51
C ARG A 6 1.83 13.68 4.40
N SER A 7 1.70 12.52 5.03
CA SER A 7 2.71 11.45 4.92
C SER A 7 2.10 10.16 4.33
N PRO A 8 1.66 10.18 3.06
CA PRO A 8 1.21 8.97 2.37
C PRO A 8 2.32 7.92 2.28
N ASP A 9 3.59 8.34 2.22
CA ASP A 9 4.75 7.43 2.19
C ASP A 9 4.92 6.62 3.46
N LEU A 10 4.39 7.11 4.56
CA LEU A 10 4.44 6.41 5.84
C LEU A 10 3.23 5.51 6.05
N THR A 11 2.14 5.64 5.27
CA THR A 11 0.92 4.87 5.53
C THR A 11 0.94 3.57 4.71
N PRO A 12 1.09 2.38 5.34
CA PRO A 12 1.13 1.11 4.61
C PRO A 12 -0.11 0.85 3.75
N CYS A 13 -1.27 1.35 4.18
CA CYS A 13 -2.48 1.26 3.40
C CYS A 13 -2.43 2.07 2.10
N ASP A 14 -1.75 3.21 2.10
CA ASP A 14 -1.71 4.12 0.96
C ASP A 14 -0.65 3.65 -0.05
N PHE A 15 0.56 3.27 0.39
CA PHE A 15 1.62 2.87 -0.53
C PHE A 15 1.57 1.40 -0.96
N PHE A 16 1.00 0.51 -0.15
CA PHE A 16 0.94 -0.92 -0.46
C PHE A 16 -0.48 -1.40 -0.75
N LEU A 17 -1.40 -1.29 0.20
CA LEU A 17 -2.72 -1.93 0.07
C LEU A 17 -3.50 -1.38 -1.13
N TRP A 18 -3.52 -0.05 -1.29
CA TRP A 18 -4.22 0.58 -2.40
C TRP A 18 -3.64 0.18 -3.75
N GLU A 19 -2.33 0.30 -3.94
CA GLU A 19 -1.68 -0.08 -5.20
C GLU A 19 -1.85 -1.59 -5.49
N PHE A 20 -1.69 -2.46 -4.49
CA PHE A 20 -1.88 -3.90 -4.65
C PHE A 20 -3.31 -4.29 -5.06
N VAL A 21 -4.32 -3.72 -4.41
CA VAL A 21 -5.73 -3.99 -4.74
C VAL A 21 -6.06 -3.44 -6.12
N LYS A 22 -5.59 -2.23 -6.45
CA LYS A 22 -5.80 -1.60 -7.76
C LYS A 22 -5.21 -2.47 -8.88
N ASP A 23 -3.97 -2.92 -8.75
CA ASP A 23 -3.31 -3.78 -9.74
C ASP A 23 -4.02 -5.13 -9.90
N SER A 24 -4.56 -5.68 -8.81
CA SER A 24 -5.29 -6.95 -8.85
C SER A 24 -6.69 -6.83 -9.46
N VAL A 25 -7.38 -5.70 -9.23
CA VAL A 25 -8.77 -5.49 -9.64
C VAL A 25 -8.88 -5.09 -11.11
N TYR A 26 -7.96 -4.24 -11.59
CA TYR A 26 -8.01 -3.65 -12.93
C TYR A 26 -7.26 -4.46 -14.00
N VAL A 27 -7.06 -5.77 -13.78
CA VAL A 27 -6.55 -6.69 -14.81
C VAL A 27 -7.63 -6.94 -15.88
N PRO A 28 -7.32 -6.82 -17.19
CA PRO A 28 -8.26 -7.13 -18.26
C PRO A 28 -8.73 -8.60 -18.25
N PRO A 29 -10.01 -8.88 -18.59
CA PRO A 29 -11.05 -7.91 -18.95
C PRO A 29 -11.47 -7.08 -17.73
N LEU A 30 -11.81 -5.80 -17.93
CA LEU A 30 -12.22 -4.93 -16.83
C LEU A 30 -13.57 -5.38 -16.23
N PRO A 31 -13.78 -5.23 -14.92
CA PRO A 31 -15.03 -5.62 -14.29
C PRO A 31 -16.19 -4.80 -14.87
N THR A 32 -17.25 -5.50 -15.26
CA THR A 32 -18.42 -4.90 -15.93
C THR A 32 -19.61 -4.69 -14.98
N SER A 33 -19.50 -5.18 -13.75
CA SER A 33 -20.54 -5.06 -12.72
C SER A 33 -19.95 -4.79 -11.34
N ILE A 34 -20.77 -4.21 -10.45
CA ILE A 34 -20.41 -3.99 -9.05
C ILE A 34 -20.15 -5.33 -8.33
N HIS A 35 -20.86 -6.39 -8.71
CA HIS A 35 -20.65 -7.72 -8.14
C HIS A 35 -19.26 -8.25 -8.47
N GLU A 36 -18.88 -8.22 -9.75
CA GLU A 36 -17.56 -8.64 -10.20
C GLU A 36 -16.44 -7.80 -9.57
N LEU A 37 -16.66 -6.49 -9.42
CA LEU A 37 -15.72 -5.61 -8.73
C LEU A 37 -15.52 -6.03 -7.25
N ARG A 38 -16.61 -6.34 -6.53
CA ARG A 38 -16.55 -6.80 -5.13
C ARG A 38 -15.85 -8.15 -5.01
N ASP A 39 -16.10 -9.07 -5.94
CA ASP A 39 -15.45 -10.38 -5.95
C ASP A 39 -13.94 -10.23 -6.16
N ARG A 40 -13.53 -9.39 -7.11
CA ARG A 40 -12.11 -9.12 -7.37
C ARG A 40 -11.40 -8.46 -6.19
N ILE A 41 -12.04 -7.49 -5.53
CA ILE A 41 -11.49 -6.87 -4.31
C ILE A 41 -11.34 -7.92 -3.21
N THR A 42 -12.36 -8.76 -3.01
CA THR A 42 -12.33 -9.82 -2.00
C THR A 42 -11.20 -10.81 -2.28
N HIS A 43 -11.04 -11.23 -3.54
CA HIS A 43 -9.97 -12.11 -3.95
C HIS A 43 -8.59 -11.48 -3.76
N ALA A 44 -8.43 -10.21 -4.14
CA ALA A 44 -7.19 -9.45 -3.93
C ALA A 44 -6.80 -9.43 -2.44
N LEU A 45 -7.76 -9.22 -1.54
CA LEU A 45 -7.48 -9.25 -0.10
C LEU A 45 -7.12 -10.66 0.41
N GLN A 46 -7.73 -11.71 -0.14
CA GLN A 46 -7.46 -13.09 0.26
C GLN A 46 -6.08 -13.60 -0.15
N VAL A 47 -5.47 -13.03 -1.20
CA VAL A 47 -4.13 -13.42 -1.64
C VAL A 47 -3.01 -12.70 -0.88
N ILE A 48 -3.34 -11.72 -0.03
CA ILE A 48 -2.34 -11.07 0.83
C ILE A 48 -1.87 -12.09 1.86
N THR A 49 -0.59 -12.44 1.77
CA THR A 49 0.06 -13.38 2.68
C THR A 49 0.68 -12.67 3.88
N GLU A 50 0.96 -13.43 4.93
CA GLU A 50 1.71 -12.92 6.08
C GLU A 50 3.10 -12.43 5.67
N ASP A 51 3.82 -13.14 4.80
CA ASP A 51 5.13 -12.71 4.29
C ASP A 51 5.09 -11.35 3.60
N MET A 52 4.01 -11.06 2.86
CA MET A 52 3.82 -9.75 2.23
C MET A 52 3.64 -8.66 3.29
N LEU A 53 2.86 -8.93 4.34
CA LEU A 53 2.68 -7.99 5.44
C LEU A 53 3.97 -7.74 6.20
N HIS A 54 4.79 -8.77 6.44
CA HIS A 54 6.10 -8.62 7.09
C HIS A 54 7.01 -7.69 6.28
N ARG A 55 7.08 -7.86 4.95
CA ARG A 55 7.85 -6.96 4.07
C ARG A 55 7.34 -5.53 4.09
N VAL A 56 6.03 -5.33 4.20
CA VAL A 56 5.42 -4.00 4.30
C VAL A 56 5.80 -3.32 5.62
N TRP A 57 5.91 -4.08 6.71
CA TRP A 57 6.41 -3.56 7.98
C TRP A 57 7.91 -3.23 7.92
N ASP A 58 8.72 -4.09 7.30
CA ASP A 58 10.15 -3.81 7.10
C ASP A 58 10.37 -2.53 6.26
N GLU A 59 9.60 -2.37 5.18
CA GLU A 59 9.62 -1.17 4.34
C GLU A 59 9.14 0.06 5.11
N PHE A 60 8.10 -0.07 5.93
CA PHE A 60 7.64 1.02 6.79
C PHE A 60 8.73 1.48 7.77
N ASP A 61 9.39 0.54 8.44
CA ASP A 61 10.50 0.85 9.36
C ASP A 61 11.66 1.54 8.61
N TYR A 62 12.00 1.06 7.42
CA TYR A 62 12.98 1.70 6.54
C TYR A 62 12.59 3.15 6.21
N ARG A 63 11.34 3.39 5.79
CA ARG A 63 10.85 4.72 5.44
C ARG A 63 10.82 5.67 6.64
N VAL A 64 10.46 5.18 7.82
CA VAL A 64 10.54 5.95 9.06
C VAL A 64 11.98 6.35 9.36
N ASP A 65 12.93 5.44 9.19
CA ASP A 65 14.35 5.71 9.38
C ASP A 65 14.89 6.71 8.37
N VAL A 66 14.51 6.61 7.08
CA VAL A 66 14.85 7.59 6.05
C VAL A 66 14.29 8.96 6.39
N CYS A 67 12.99 9.07 6.70
CA CYS A 67 12.37 10.33 7.11
C CYS A 67 13.08 10.97 8.31
N ARG A 68 13.55 10.17 9.28
CA ARG A 68 14.32 10.67 10.43
C ARG A 68 15.65 11.27 9.98
N VAL A 69 16.38 10.60 9.08
CA VAL A 69 17.66 11.07 8.56
C VAL A 69 17.50 12.31 7.69
N THR A 70 16.44 12.38 6.88
CA THR A 70 16.18 13.49 5.96
C THR A 70 15.43 14.66 6.59
N GLN A 71 15.17 14.62 7.91
CA GLN A 71 14.37 15.62 8.64
C GLN A 71 12.97 15.84 8.05
N GLY A 72 12.37 14.81 7.48
CA GLY A 72 11.03 14.85 6.89
C GLY A 72 10.99 15.33 5.43
N ALA A 73 12.11 15.26 4.70
CA ALA A 73 12.07 15.39 3.24
C ALA A 73 11.42 14.16 2.60
N ASP A 74 10.79 14.38 1.44
CA ASP A 74 10.09 13.36 0.67
C ASP A 74 11.03 12.23 0.22
N ILE A 75 10.55 10.99 0.30
CA ILE A 75 11.34 9.77 0.03
C ILE A 75 11.45 9.52 -1.48
N GLU A 76 10.48 9.97 -2.29
CA GLU A 76 10.46 9.74 -3.74
C GLU A 76 11.56 10.49 -4.53
N GLY A 77 12.35 11.35 -3.87
CA GLY A 77 13.39 12.19 -4.47
C GLY A 77 14.84 11.76 -4.21
N LEU A 78 15.09 10.57 -3.65
CA LEU A 78 16.42 10.02 -3.38
C LEU A 78 16.85 8.93 -4.39
#